data_AF-A0A6P9AZH4-F1
#
_entry.id   AF-A0A6P9AZH4-F1
#
_cell.length_a   1.000
_cell.length_b   1.000
_cell.length_c   1.000
_cell.angle_alpha   90.00
_cell.angle_beta   90.00
_cell.angle_gamma   90.00
#
_symmetry.space_group_name_H-M   'P 1'
#
loop_
_entity.id
_entity.type
_entity.pdbx_description
1 polymer ?
#
loop_
_entity_poly.entity_id
_entity_poly.type
_entity_poly.pdbx_seq_one_letter_code
_entity_poly.pdbx_strand_id
1 'polypeptide(L)'
;MSVIPPERQQESPVYLGATAGMRLLKMQNESAATQILEAVSQTIQKYPVSFQGARIISGKEEGAFGWITINYLLNSFTQVGLDSGKAKPKPK
;
A
#
# COMPACT_ATOMS: atom_id res chain seq x y z
N MET A 1 11.89 15.27 -10.68
CA MET A 1 10.45 14.97 -10.45
C MET A 1 9.66 15.49 -11.64
N SER A 2 9.42 14.65 -12.65
CA SER A 2 8.73 15.05 -13.90
C SER A 2 7.42 14.30 -14.16
N VAL A 3 7.06 13.33 -13.31
CA VAL A 3 5.85 12.50 -13.48
C VAL A 3 4.61 13.18 -12.88
N ILE A 4 4.77 13.94 -11.79
CA ILE A 4 3.69 14.69 -11.13
C ILE A 4 3.83 16.17 -11.54
N PRO A 5 2.78 16.79 -12.12
CA PRO A 5 2.78 18.21 -12.46
C PRO A 5 3.13 19.09 -11.25
N PRO A 6 3.97 20.13 -11.39
CA PRO A 6 4.46 20.95 -10.27
C PRO A 6 3.35 21.45 -9.33
N GLU A 7 2.21 21.83 -9.89
CA GLU A 7 1.07 22.41 -9.16
C GLU A 7 0.39 21.37 -8.26
N ARG A 8 0.58 20.08 -8.53
CA ARG A 8 -0.01 18.97 -7.77
C ARG A 8 0.97 18.26 -6.85
N GLN A 9 2.25 18.64 -6.86
CA GLN A 9 3.28 17.94 -6.09
C GLN A 9 2.99 18.03 -4.59
N GLN A 10 2.71 19.22 -4.08
CA GLN A 10 2.48 19.45 -2.65
C GLN A 10 1.23 18.75 -2.11
N GLU A 11 0.25 18.47 -2.98
CA GLU A 11 -0.98 17.77 -2.61
C GLU A 11 -0.87 16.26 -2.74
N SER A 12 0.16 15.76 -3.45
CA SER A 12 0.31 14.34 -3.75
C SER A 12 0.76 13.58 -2.50
N PRO A 13 -0.06 12.66 -1.96
CA PRO A 13 0.30 11.94 -0.75
C PRO A 13 1.36 10.89 -1.05
N VAL A 14 2.41 10.84 -0.23
CA VAL A 14 3.51 9.87 -0.34
C VAL A 14 3.60 9.05 0.94
N TYR A 15 3.58 7.73 0.78
CA TYR A 15 3.69 6.76 1.87
C TYR A 15 4.89 5.85 1.60
N LEU A 16 5.58 5.40 2.66
CA LEU A 16 6.56 4.32 2.57
C LEU A 16 6.18 3.17 3.49
N GLY A 17 5.96 1.99 2.90
CA GLY A 17 5.72 0.74 3.62
C GLY A 17 6.89 -0.20 3.45
N ALA A 18 7.64 -0.47 4.51
CA ALA A 18 8.69 -1.48 4.51
C ALA A 18 8.13 -2.84 4.94
N THR A 19 8.61 -3.92 4.32
CA THR A 19 8.04 -5.27 4.48
C THR A 19 8.98 -6.21 5.25
N ALA A 20 9.09 -7.48 4.85
CA ALA A 20 9.78 -8.54 5.60
C ALA A 20 11.22 -8.18 6.00
N GLY A 21 11.99 -7.54 5.12
CA GLY A 21 13.39 -7.17 5.41
C GLY A 21 13.53 -6.27 6.64
N MET A 22 12.69 -5.24 6.75
CA MET A 22 12.70 -4.36 7.92
C MET A 22 12.07 -5.01 9.16
N ARG A 23 11.15 -5.97 9.00
CA ARG A 23 10.67 -6.80 10.12
C ARG A 23 11.81 -7.62 10.71
N LEU A 24 12.61 -8.26 9.86
CA LEU A 24 13.79 -9.02 10.28
C LEU A 24 14.79 -8.12 11.00
N LEU A 25 15.12 -6.96 10.41
CA LEU A 25 16.02 -6.00 11.05
C LEU A 25 15.48 -5.54 12.40
N LYS A 26 14.20 -5.19 12.51
CA LYS A 26 13.60 -4.73 13.78
C LYS A 26 13.71 -5.80 14.88
N MET A 27 13.54 -7.08 14.54
CA MET A 27 13.70 -8.19 15.50
C MET A 27 15.16 -8.37 15.95
N GLN A 28 16.13 -8.07 15.08
CA GLN A 28 17.56 -8.18 15.40
C GLN A 28 18.09 -6.92 16.12
N ASN A 29 17.64 -5.74 15.70
CA ASN A 29 18.08 -4.44 16.18
C ASN A 29 17.00 -3.37 15.93
N GLU A 30 16.16 -3.13 16.93
CA GLU A 30 15.08 -2.14 16.85
C GLU A 30 15.59 -0.70 16.68
N SER A 31 16.73 -0.35 17.28
CA SER A 31 17.32 0.99 17.16
C SER A 31 17.77 1.26 15.72
N ALA A 32 18.45 0.30 15.09
CA ALA A 32 18.87 0.42 13.69
C ALA A 32 17.67 0.53 12.74
N ALA A 33 16.63 -0.28 12.95
CA ALA A 33 15.40 -0.17 12.16
C ALA A 33 14.75 1.22 12.30
N THR A 34 14.73 1.77 13.51
CA THR A 34 14.18 3.11 13.80
C THR A 34 15.01 4.20 13.11
N GLN A 35 16.34 4.15 13.21
CA GLN A 35 17.24 5.13 12.57
C GLN A 35 17.09 5.14 11.05
N ILE A 36 16.90 3.96 10.43
CA ILE A 36 16.66 3.88 8.98
C ILE A 36 15.33 4.54 8.60
N LEU A 37 14.24 4.26 9.32
CA LEU A 37 12.94 4.88 9.04
C LEU A 37 12.98 6.40 9.25
N GLU A 38 13.72 6.88 10.25
CA GLU A 38 13.92 8.30 10.48
C GLU A 38 14.72 8.95 9.33
N ALA A 39 15.84 8.36 8.92
CA ALA A 39 16.65 8.87 7.80
C ALA A 39 15.86 8.91 6.48
N VAL A 40 15.04 7.89 6.23
CA VAL A 40 14.11 7.84 5.09
C VAL A 40 13.07 8.97 5.19
N SER A 41 12.46 9.15 6.36
CA SER A 41 11.46 10.20 6.59
C SER A 41 12.04 11.60 6.36
N GLN A 42 13.21 11.88 6.94
CA GLN A 42 13.92 13.15 6.74
C GLN A 42 14.32 13.37 5.27
N THR A 43 14.61 12.29 4.53
CA THR A 43 14.96 12.38 3.11
C THR A 43 13.74 12.69 2.25
N ILE A 44 12.61 12.01 2.48
CA ILE A 44 11.37 12.23 1.71
C ILE A 44 10.81 13.64 1.97
N GLN A 45 10.90 14.14 3.20
CA GLN A 45 10.45 15.49 3.56
C GLN A 45 11.19 16.63 2.84
N LYS A 46 12.35 16.36 2.22
CA LYS A 46 13.07 17.36 1.40
C LYS A 46 12.42 17.58 0.03
N TYR A 47 11.49 16.72 -0.37
CA TYR A 47 10.77 16.83 -1.62
C TYR A 47 9.42 17.54 -1.43
N PRO A 48 8.90 18.24 -2.46
CA PRO A 48 7.66 19.00 -2.36
C PRO A 48 6.42 18.09 -2.45
N VAL A 49 6.30 17.11 -1.55
CA VAL A 49 5.21 16.12 -1.52
C VAL A 49 4.50 16.13 -0.17
N SER A 50 3.23 15.69 -0.16
CA SER A 50 2.49 15.48 1.09
C SER A 50 2.92 14.17 1.74
N PHE A 51 4.02 14.19 2.51
CA PHE A 51 4.53 12.97 3.14
C PHE A 51 3.64 12.52 4.31
N GLN A 52 3.19 11.27 4.25
CA GLN A 52 2.24 10.68 5.20
C GLN A 52 2.90 9.68 6.17
N GLY A 53 4.19 9.42 6.01
CA GLY A 53 4.99 8.61 6.94
C GLY A 53 5.65 7.38 6.30
N ALA A 54 6.66 6.90 7.02
CA ALA A 54 7.37 5.66 6.73
C ALA A 54 7.14 4.67 7.88
N ARG A 55 6.67 3.46 7.58
CA ARG A 55 6.42 2.42 8.60
C ARG A 55 6.74 1.03 8.10
N ILE A 56 6.97 0.12 9.04
CA ILE A 56 7.05 -1.31 8.77
C ILE A 56 5.63 -1.86 8.80
N ILE A 57 5.16 -2.44 7.70
CA ILE A 57 3.84 -3.06 7.63
C ILE A 57 3.90 -4.51 8.09
N SER A 58 2.83 -4.99 8.69
CA SER A 58 2.69 -6.39 9.07
C SER A 58 2.52 -7.28 7.83
N GLY A 59 2.82 -8.58 7.96
CA GLY A 59 2.59 -9.53 6.86
C GLY A 59 1.10 -9.67 6.50
N LYS A 60 0.20 -9.43 7.47
CA LYS A 60 -1.25 -9.42 7.22
C LYS A 60 -1.65 -8.22 6.35
N GLU A 61 -1.13 -7.03 6.66
CA GLU A 61 -1.37 -5.83 5.85
C GLU A 61 -0.79 -6.00 4.43
N GLU A 62 0.45 -6.48 4.32
CA GLU A 62 1.10 -6.74 3.03
C GLU A 62 0.27 -7.68 2.15
N GLY A 63 -0.20 -8.81 2.70
CA GLY A 63 -1.06 -9.75 1.99
C GLY A 63 -2.44 -9.19 1.67
N ALA A 64 -3.08 -8.50 2.63
CA ALA A 64 -4.41 -7.93 2.45
C ALA A 64 -4.41 -6.81 1.39
N PHE A 65 -3.43 -5.90 1.41
CA PHE A 65 -3.31 -4.86 0.39
C PHE A 65 -3.12 -5.46 -1.00
N GLY A 66 -2.27 -6.50 -1.14
CA GLY A 66 -2.13 -7.21 -2.42
C GLY A 66 -3.45 -7.84 -2.90
N TRP A 67 -4.17 -8.52 -2.01
CA TRP A 67 -5.47 -9.11 -2.33
C TRP A 67 -6.51 -8.05 -2.73
N ILE A 68 -6.56 -6.93 -2.01
CA ILE A 68 -7.42 -5.79 -2.34
C ILE A 68 -7.07 -5.24 -3.73
N THR A 69 -5.79 -5.02 -4.01
CA THR A 69 -5.33 -4.50 -5.32
C THR A 69 -5.78 -5.40 -6.46
N ILE A 70 -5.57 -6.72 -6.35
CA ILE A 70 -5.97 -7.67 -7.40
C ILE A 70 -7.48 -7.63 -7.62
N ASN A 71 -8.28 -7.72 -6.54
CA ASN A 71 -9.74 -7.73 -6.67
C ASN A 71 -10.32 -6.39 -7.12
N TYR A 72 -9.68 -5.28 -6.76
CA TYR A 72 -10.06 -3.95 -7.23
C TYR A 72 -9.82 -3.83 -8.74
N LEU A 73 -8.63 -4.22 -9.22
CA LEU A 73 -8.30 -4.17 -10.65
C LEU A 73 -9.13 -5.14 -11.51
N LEU A 74 -9.51 -6.28 -10.95
CA LEU A 74 -10.41 -7.25 -11.59
C LEU A 74 -11.90 -6.86 -11.47
N ASN A 75 -12.21 -5.73 -10.84
CA ASN A 75 -13.57 -5.24 -10.59
C ASN A 75 -14.45 -6.26 -9.82
N SER A 76 -13.85 -7.16 -9.06
CA SER A 76 -14.54 -8.24 -8.33
C SER A 76 -15.42 -7.72 -7.19
N PHE A 77 -15.20 -6.50 -6.71
CA PHE A 77 -15.98 -5.90 -5.63
C PHE A 77 -17.36 -5.37 -6.06
N THR A 78 -17.59 -5.18 -7.37
CA THR A 78 -18.87 -4.67 -7.89
C THR A 78 -19.72 -5.75 -8.55
N GLN A 79 -19.12 -6.86 -9.00
CA GLN A 79 -19.83 -7.94 -9.70
C GLN A 79 -20.68 -8.84 -8.78
N VAL A 80 -20.55 -8.72 -7.45
CA VAL A 80 -21.33 -9.50 -6.47
C VAL A 80 -22.84 -9.15 -6.52
N GLY A 81 -23.24 -8.09 -7.23
CA GLY A 81 -24.63 -7.62 -7.31
C GLY A 81 -25.44 -7.97 -8.57
N LEU A 82 -24.84 -8.54 -9.63
CA LEU A 82 -25.54 -8.72 -10.93
C LEU A 82 -25.83 -10.16 -11.34
N ASP A 83 -25.19 -11.15 -10.71
CA ASP A 83 -25.37 -12.57 -11.06
C ASP A 83 -26.36 -13.34 -10.17
N SER A 84 -27.03 -12.68 -9.23
CA SER A 84 -28.07 -13.28 -8.37
C SER A 84 -29.40 -13.56 -9.09
N GLY A 85 -29.45 -13.46 -10.43
CA GLY A 85 -30.69 -13.44 -11.22
C GLY A 85 -30.82 -14.48 -12.34
N LYS A 86 -29.93 -15.47 -12.47
CA LYS A 86 -30.15 -16.58 -13.42
C LYS A 86 -29.93 -17.93 -12.75
N ALA A 87 -30.99 -18.45 -12.15
CA ALA A 87 -31.10 -19.87 -11.81
C ALA A 87 -30.79 -20.71 -13.07
N LYS A 88 -29.70 -21.49 -13.03
CA LYS A 88 -29.43 -22.50 -14.05
C LYS A 88 -30.54 -23.56 -13.97
N PRO A 89 -31.25 -23.89 -15.06
CA PRO A 89 -32.25 -24.95 -15.02
C PRO A 89 -31.54 -26.28 -14.74
N LYS A 90 -32.06 -27.04 -13.76
CA LYS A 90 -31.59 -28.40 -13.46
C LYS A 90 -31.87 -29.31 -14.68
N PRO A 91 -30.92 -30.15 -15.11
CA PRO A 91 -31.17 -31.15 -16.14
C PRO A 91 -32.19 -32.17 -15.62
N LYS A 92 -33.08 -32.60 -16.52
CA LYS A 92 -34.09 -33.65 -16.29
C LYS A 92 -33.45 -34.99 -15.99
#